data_AF-A0A136Q6W0-F1
#
_entry.id   AF-A0A136Q6W0-F1
#
_cell.length_a   1.000
_cell.length_b   1.000
_cell.length_c   1.000
_cell.angle_alpha   90.00
_cell.angle_beta   90.00
_cell.angle_gamma   90.00
#
_symmetry.space_group_name_H-M   'P 1'
#
loop_
_entity.id
_entity.type
_entity.pdbx_description
1 polymer ?
#
loop_
_entity_poly.entity_id
_entity_poly.type
_entity_poly.pdbx_seq_one_letter_code
_entity_poly.pdbx_strand_id
1 'polypeptide(L)'
;MAAFLLQKIRRWITTLKRNIQVIFRVNETECRMLKQNAAKSKFSQAAYLRSLIMGYVPREPPSADFYTMTKELRAIGNRMNQIAARANATGFFLAEEYAENANRLFNSIVKIREAVVLPDKMT
;
A
#
# COMPACT_ATOMS: atom_id res chain seq x y z
N MET A 1 -7.72 0.96 -4.94
CA MET A 1 -8.32 1.71 -3.80
C MET A 1 -7.34 1.97 -2.66
N ALA A 2 -6.47 1.02 -2.32
CA ALA A 2 -5.51 1.08 -1.22
C ALA A 2 -4.59 2.32 -1.16
N ALA A 3 -3.93 2.66 -2.29
CA ALA A 3 -3.01 3.80 -2.36
C ALA A 3 -3.74 5.14 -2.16
N PHE A 4 -4.99 5.24 -2.60
CA PHE A 4 -5.84 6.42 -2.42
C PHE A 4 -6.23 6.60 -0.95
N LEU A 5 -6.54 5.51 -0.23
CA LEU A 5 -6.82 5.55 1.21
C LEU A 5 -5.61 5.97 2.03
N LEU A 6 -4.43 5.41 1.75
CA LEU A 6 -3.18 5.81 2.41
C LEU A 6 -2.83 7.28 2.15
N GLN A 7 -2.98 7.74 0.90
CA GLN A 7 -2.72 9.14 0.55
C GLN A 7 -3.75 10.09 1.15
N LYS A 8 -5.03 9.68 1.24
CA LYS A 8 -6.10 10.41 1.92
C LYS A 8 -5.86 10.49 3.43
N ILE A 9 -5.49 9.39 4.08
CA ILE A 9 -5.11 9.36 5.52
C ILE A 9 -3.91 10.27 5.76
N ARG A 10 -2.84 10.15 4.95
CA ARG A 10 -1.62 10.95 5.09
C ARG A 10 -1.89 12.44 4.91
N ARG A 11 -2.71 12.81 3.91
CA ARG A 11 -3.14 14.20 3.64
C ARG A 11 -4.07 14.74 4.72
N TRP A 12 -4.98 13.93 5.27
CA TRP A 12 -5.92 14.35 6.32
C TRP A 12 -5.24 14.47 7.70
N ILE A 13 -4.19 13.69 7.95
CA ILE A 13 -3.33 13.84 9.13
C ILE A 13 -2.61 15.21 9.10
N THR A 14 -2.20 15.70 7.93
CA THR A 14 -1.42 16.93 7.78
C THR A 14 -2.24 18.23 7.63
N THR A 15 -3.53 18.19 7.26
CA THR A 15 -4.30 19.42 6.89
C THR A 15 -5.44 19.84 7.82
N LEU A 16 -5.54 19.33 9.04
CA LEU A 16 -6.63 19.70 9.97
C LEU A 16 -6.19 20.66 11.08
N LYS A 17 -7.05 21.64 11.42
CA LYS A 17 -6.94 22.42 12.67
C LYS A 17 -7.03 21.47 13.88
N ARG A 18 -6.01 21.46 14.73
CA ARG A 18 -5.90 20.58 15.92
C ARG A 18 -5.89 21.42 17.18
N ASN A 19 -7.07 21.77 17.68
CA ASN A 19 -7.19 22.74 18.78
C ASN A 19 -7.54 22.11 20.14
N ILE A 20 -7.83 20.80 20.16
CA ILE A 20 -8.16 20.08 21.39
C ILE A 20 -6.94 19.28 21.84
N GLN A 21 -6.47 19.56 23.05
CA GLN A 21 -5.40 18.81 23.69
C GLN A 21 -5.98 17.64 24.49
N VAL A 22 -5.41 16.45 24.29
CA VAL A 22 -5.69 15.26 25.08
C VAL A 22 -4.39 14.86 25.77
N ILE A 23 -4.40 14.73 27.09
CA ILE A 23 -3.23 14.33 27.89
C ILE A 23 -3.40 12.86 28.26
N PHE A 24 -2.38 12.06 27.98
CA PHE A 24 -2.33 10.64 28.34
C PHE A 24 -1.03 10.37 29.10
N ARG A 25 -1.15 9.77 30.29
CA ARG A 25 0.01 9.38 31.11
C ARG A 25 0.35 7.93 30.81
N VAL A 26 1.62 7.68 30.54
CA VAL A 26 2.18 6.37 30.24
C VAL A 26 3.36 6.08 31.15
N ASN A 27 3.66 4.80 31.37
CA ASN A 27 4.92 4.39 31.97
C ASN A 27 6.07 4.40 30.93
N GLU A 28 7.29 4.13 31.39
CA GLU A 28 8.48 4.17 30.52
C GLU A 28 8.41 3.12 29.39
N THR A 29 7.95 1.91 29.71
CA THR A 29 7.82 0.79 28.76
C THR A 29 6.83 1.13 27.64
N GLU A 30 5.66 1.63 27.99
CA GLU A 30 4.62 2.08 27.05
C GLU A 30 5.14 3.21 26.15
N CYS A 31 5.86 4.18 26.72
CA CYS A 31 6.47 5.28 25.96
C CYS A 31 7.50 4.75 24.93
N ARG A 32 8.31 3.77 25.33
CA ARG A 32 9.30 3.12 24.45
C ARG A 32 8.61 2.36 23.31
N MET A 33 7.57 1.60 23.61
CA MET A 33 6.78 0.87 22.61
C MET A 33 6.11 1.83 21.61
N LEU A 34 5.50 2.91 22.10
CA LEU A 34 4.88 3.93 21.25
C LEU A 34 5.89 4.55 20.27
N LYS A 35 7.07 4.94 20.77
CA LYS A 35 8.15 5.49 19.94
C LYS A 35 8.61 4.50 18.87
N GLN A 36 8.82 3.24 19.27
CA GLN A 36 9.27 2.20 18.35
C GLN A 36 8.24 1.92 17.26
N ASN A 37 6.96 1.81 17.61
CA ASN A 37 5.89 1.54 16.66
C ASN A 37 5.70 2.72 15.69
N ALA A 38 5.73 3.95 16.19
CA ALA A 38 5.66 5.14 15.33
C ALA A 38 6.85 5.19 14.35
N ALA A 39 8.06 4.89 14.82
CA ALA A 39 9.27 4.86 14.00
C ALA A 39 9.21 3.80 12.89
N LYS A 40 8.83 2.56 13.22
CA LYS A 40 8.66 1.46 12.24
C LYS A 40 7.71 1.84 11.12
N SER A 41 6.60 2.49 11.46
CA SER A 41 5.61 2.91 10.46
C SER A 41 5.98 4.20 9.71
N LYS A 42 7.10 4.86 10.04
CA LYS A 42 7.49 6.21 9.56
C LYS A 42 6.45 7.30 9.87
N PHE A 43 5.80 7.21 11.03
CA PHE A 43 4.85 8.20 11.54
C PHE A 43 5.46 8.97 12.70
N SER A 44 5.04 10.23 12.91
CA SER A 44 5.25 10.88 14.21
C SER A 44 4.35 10.20 15.25
N GLN A 45 4.71 10.25 16.54
CA GLN A 45 3.90 9.67 17.61
C GLN A 45 2.45 10.16 17.56
N ALA A 46 2.25 11.46 17.33
CA ALA A 46 0.93 12.05 17.20
C ALA A 46 0.18 11.56 15.95
N ALA A 47 0.87 11.35 14.82
CA ALA A 47 0.25 10.78 13.63
C ALA A 47 -0.14 9.31 13.85
N TYR A 48 0.71 8.54 14.53
CA TYR A 48 0.49 7.13 14.83
C TYR A 48 -0.72 6.93 15.77
N LEU A 49 -0.79 7.69 16.86
CA LEU A 49 -1.96 7.67 17.75
C LEU A 49 -3.25 8.05 17.02
N ARG A 50 -3.20 9.05 16.11
CA ARG A 50 -4.36 9.43 15.31
C ARG A 50 -4.83 8.31 14.39
N SER A 51 -3.92 7.58 13.75
CA SER A 51 -4.32 6.42 12.95
C SER A 51 -4.99 5.35 13.80
N LEU A 52 -4.50 5.10 15.02
CA LEU A 52 -5.11 4.15 15.94
C LEU A 52 -6.53 4.58 16.35
N ILE A 53 -6.73 5.86 16.68
CA ILE A 53 -8.07 6.41 16.99
C ILE A 53 -9.03 6.23 15.81
N MET A 54 -8.52 6.27 14.58
CA MET A 54 -9.32 6.05 13.37
C MET A 54 -9.53 4.56 13.02
N GLY A 55 -9.08 3.64 13.88
CA GLY A 55 -9.23 2.19 13.70
C GLY A 55 -8.20 1.55 12.77
N TYR A 56 -7.07 2.22 12.50
CA TYR A 56 -6.02 1.72 11.62
C TYR A 56 -4.68 1.57 12.35
N VAL A 57 -4.02 0.43 12.17
CA VAL A 57 -2.64 0.22 12.61
C VAL A 57 -1.70 0.43 11.41
N PRO A 58 -0.90 1.52 11.39
CA PRO A 58 0.06 1.73 10.32
C PRO A 58 1.11 0.61 10.28
N ARG A 59 1.25 -0.07 9.14
CA ARG A 59 2.34 -1.04 8.92
C ARG A 59 3.65 -0.34 8.57
N GLU A 60 4.74 -1.06 8.81
CA GLU A 60 6.05 -0.69 8.27
C GLU A 60 5.96 -0.66 6.74
N PRO A 61 6.48 0.40 6.09
CA PRO A 61 6.49 0.44 4.63
C PRO A 61 7.28 -0.76 4.09
N PRO A 62 6.85 -1.35 2.96
CA PRO A 62 7.55 -2.46 2.34
C PRO A 62 9.01 -2.08 2.03
N SER A 63 9.88 -3.09 1.99
CA SER A 63 11.29 -2.90 1.65
C SER A 63 11.46 -2.26 0.26
N ALA A 64 12.62 -1.63 0.02
CA ALA A 64 12.94 -1.08 -1.30
C ALA A 64 12.86 -2.17 -2.40
N ASP A 65 13.29 -3.39 -2.08
CA ASP A 65 13.26 -4.54 -2.99
C ASP A 65 11.84 -4.88 -3.46
N PHE A 66 10.83 -4.73 -2.58
CA PHE A 66 9.44 -4.93 -2.96
C PHE A 66 9.00 -3.94 -4.06
N TYR A 67 9.42 -2.68 -3.96
CA TYR A 67 9.12 -1.67 -4.98
C TYR A 67 9.86 -1.95 -6.29
N THR A 68 11.12 -2.38 -6.22
CA THR A 68 11.91 -2.81 -7.38
C THR A 68 11.23 -3.98 -8.10
N MET A 69 10.89 -5.04 -7.37
CA MET A 69 10.17 -6.20 -7.90
C MET A 69 8.83 -5.80 -8.55
N THR A 70 8.04 -4.94 -7.89
CA THR A 70 6.75 -4.48 -8.44
C THR A 70 6.94 -3.70 -9.75
N LYS A 71 8.03 -2.94 -9.88
CA LYS A 71 8.36 -2.19 -11.10
C LYS A 71 8.75 -3.14 -12.23
N GLU A 72 9.55 -4.16 -11.95
CA GLU A 72 9.94 -5.19 -12.92
C GLU A 72 8.72 -5.97 -13.43
N LEU A 73 7.84 -6.40 -12.53
CA LEU A 73 6.60 -7.10 -12.91
C LEU A 73 5.73 -6.26 -13.85
N ARG A 74 5.61 -4.95 -13.61
CA ARG A 74 4.90 -4.04 -14.52
C ARG A 74 5.58 -3.93 -15.88
N ALA A 75 6.90 -3.86 -15.91
CA ALA A 75 7.65 -3.81 -17.16
C ALA A 75 7.46 -5.09 -17.99
N ILE A 76 7.43 -6.26 -17.33
CA ILE A 76 7.13 -7.54 -17.97
C ILE A 76 5.71 -7.54 -18.54
N GLY A 77 4.71 -7.17 -17.75
CA GLY A 77 3.31 -7.08 -18.22
C GLY A 77 3.16 -6.15 -19.43
N ASN A 78 3.84 -5.01 -19.44
CA ASN A 78 3.83 -4.10 -20.58
C ASN A 78 4.47 -4.72 -21.85
N ARG A 79 5.60 -5.43 -21.71
CA ARG A 79 6.22 -6.14 -22.84
C ARG A 79 5.31 -7.23 -23.37
N MET A 80 4.65 -7.99 -22.49
CA MET A 80 3.68 -8.99 -22.89
C MET A 80 2.54 -8.35 -23.70
N ASN A 81 1.97 -7.24 -23.24
CA ASN A 81 0.90 -6.54 -23.95
C ASN A 81 1.32 -6.08 -25.35
N GLN A 82 2.58 -5.64 -25.52
CA GLN A 82 3.11 -5.27 -26.84
C GLN A 82 3.23 -6.47 -27.79
N ILE A 83 3.65 -7.63 -27.27
CA ILE A 83 3.71 -8.88 -28.05
C ILE A 83 2.32 -9.28 -28.50
N ALA A 84 1.33 -9.23 -27.60
CA ALA A 84 -0.05 -9.55 -27.92
C ALA A 84 -0.65 -8.60 -28.97
N ALA A 85 -0.38 -7.30 -28.88
CA ALA A 85 -0.83 -6.32 -29.88
C ALA A 85 -0.24 -6.61 -31.27
N ARG A 86 1.05 -6.97 -31.34
CA ARG A 86 1.70 -7.37 -32.60
C ARG A 86 1.13 -8.68 -33.15
N ALA A 87 0.95 -9.68 -32.29
CA ALA A 87 0.41 -10.98 -32.68
C ALA A 87 -1.02 -10.89 -33.21
N ASN A 88 -1.87 -10.05 -32.57
CA ASN A 88 -3.22 -9.77 -33.03
C ASN A 88 -3.24 -9.12 -34.43
N ALA A 89 -2.28 -8.24 -34.72
CA ALA A 89 -2.15 -7.63 -36.06
C ALA A 89 -1.71 -8.62 -37.15
N THR A 90 -1.04 -9.72 -36.78
CA THR A 90 -0.50 -10.74 -37.73
C THR A 90 -1.41 -11.93 -37.98
N GLY A 91 -2.59 -12.02 -37.34
CA GLY A 91 -3.70 -12.88 -37.78
C GLY A 91 -3.82 -14.29 -37.17
N PHE A 92 -2.94 -14.71 -36.26
CA PHE A 92 -3.11 -15.97 -35.51
C PHE A 92 -2.73 -15.76 -34.04
N PHE A 93 -3.71 -15.39 -33.22
CA PHE A 93 -3.53 -15.19 -31.79
C PHE A 93 -4.81 -15.55 -31.04
N LEU A 94 -4.70 -16.37 -30.00
CA LEU A 94 -5.79 -16.66 -29.06
C LEU A 94 -5.98 -15.45 -28.13
N ALA A 95 -6.49 -14.36 -28.71
CA ALA A 95 -6.57 -13.04 -28.06
C ALA A 95 -7.37 -13.07 -26.76
N GLU A 96 -8.46 -13.84 -26.75
CA GLU A 96 -9.35 -13.97 -25.59
C GLU A 96 -8.67 -14.72 -24.44
N GLU A 97 -8.06 -15.87 -24.71
CA GLU A 97 -7.34 -16.66 -23.70
C GLU A 97 -6.13 -15.90 -23.14
N TYR A 98 -5.41 -15.17 -23.99
CA TYR A 98 -4.34 -14.30 -23.53
C TYR A 98 -4.86 -13.17 -22.63
N ALA A 99 -5.93 -12.50 -23.04
CA ALA A 99 -6.51 -11.41 -22.27
C ALA A 99 -6.99 -11.88 -20.89
N GLU A 100 -7.58 -13.07 -20.81
CA GLU A 100 -8.00 -13.67 -19.55
C GLU A 100 -6.80 -13.95 -18.63
N ASN A 101 -5.75 -14.60 -19.15
CA ASN A 101 -4.54 -14.91 -18.39
C ASN A 101 -3.79 -13.64 -17.94
N ALA A 102 -3.69 -12.63 -18.81
CA ALA A 102 -3.08 -11.34 -18.48
C ALA A 102 -3.86 -10.62 -17.36
N ASN A 103 -5.19 -10.63 -17.43
CA ASN A 103 -6.04 -10.07 -16.37
C ASN A 103 -5.90 -10.84 -15.06
N ARG A 104 -5.86 -12.18 -15.08
CA ARG A 104 -5.63 -13.00 -13.89
C ARG A 104 -4.27 -12.69 -13.25
N LEU A 105 -3.22 -12.58 -14.06
CA LEU A 105 -1.88 -12.21 -13.58
C LEU A 105 -1.87 -10.81 -12.95
N PHE A 106 -2.46 -9.82 -13.62
CA PHE A 106 -2.54 -8.45 -13.10
C PHE A 106 -3.31 -8.40 -11.77
N ASN A 107 -4.44 -9.10 -11.67
CA ASN A 107 -5.23 -9.18 -10.45
C ASN A 107 -4.45 -9.83 -9.31
N SER A 108 -3.67 -10.88 -9.57
CA SER A 108 -2.80 -11.52 -8.57
C SER A 108 -1.71 -10.58 -8.08
N ILE A 109 -1.07 -9.82 -8.98
CA ILE A 109 -0.07 -8.80 -8.61
C ILE A 109 -0.71 -7.70 -7.75
N VAL A 110 -1.92 -7.26 -8.09
CA VAL A 110 -2.66 -6.27 -7.28
C VAL A 110 -2.97 -6.82 -5.90
N LYS A 111 -3.43 -8.06 -5.78
CA LYS A 111 -3.70 -8.71 -4.48
C LYS A 111 -2.43 -8.79 -3.61
N ILE A 112 -1.31 -9.21 -4.18
CA ILE A 112 -0.01 -9.25 -3.47
C ILE A 112 0.37 -7.85 -3.00
N ARG A 113 0.22 -6.84 -3.86
CA ARG A 113 0.51 -5.46 -3.50
C ARG A 113 -0.39 -4.96 -2.37
N GLU A 114 -1.68 -5.24 -2.43
CA GLU A 114 -2.62 -4.81 -1.39
C GLU A 114 -2.34 -5.49 -0.06
N ALA A 115 -2.05 -6.80 -0.04
CA ALA A 115 -1.70 -7.54 1.16
C ALA A 115 -0.43 -7.00 1.86
N VAL A 116 0.52 -6.48 1.08
CA VAL A 116 1.80 -5.98 1.58
C VAL A 116 1.73 -4.50 1.98
N VAL A 117 0.93 -3.68 1.27
CA VAL A 117 0.91 -2.22 1.45
C VAL A 117 -0.18 -1.73 2.41
N LEU A 118 -1.31 -2.45 2.54
CA LEU A 118 -2.44 -1.97 3.33
C LEU A 118 -2.19 -2.02 4.84
N PRO A 119 -2.64 -1.00 5.61
CA PRO A 119 -2.63 -1.05 7.07
C PRO A 119 -3.69 -2.01 7.59
N ASP A 120 -3.43 -2.63 8.74
CA ASP A 120 -4.40 -3.49 9.41
C ASP A 120 -5.54 -2.67 10.00
N LYS A 121 -6.77 -3.19 9.90
CA LYS A 121 -7.90 -2.68 10.66
C LYS A 121 -7.82 -3.23 12.08
N MET A 122 -8.00 -2.38 13.08
CA MET A 122 -8.28 -2.86 14.43
C MET A 122 -9.73 -3.36 14.45
N THR A 123 -9.90 -4.68 14.54
CA THR A 123 -11.18 -5.35 14.86
C THR A 123 -11.65 -4.99 16.26
#